data_AF-A0A0N5AN89-F1
#
_entry.id   AF-A0A0N5AN89-F1
#
_cell.length_a   1.000
_cell.length_b   1.000
_cell.length_c   1.000
_cell.angle_alpha   90.00
_cell.angle_beta   90.00
_cell.angle_gamma   90.00
#
_symmetry.space_group_name_H-M   'P 1'
#
loop_
_entity.id
_entity.type
_entity.pdbx_description
1 polymer ?
#
loop_
_entity_poly.entity_id
_entity_poly.type
_entity_poly.pdbx_seq_one_letter_code
_entity_poly.pdbx_strand_id
1 'polypeptide(L)'
;MLPYNTTVCRLLRQNCQIVRLFKTSALRQGDKTPIQKWGWDYLMRQRYLKRPIAPHITIYQKQLTWMVSGAHRVTGCAMAGTLLIGGILFTAGPITFTQFIEFIRDLHLPFIITDALKFIIAFPIAFHTLNGLRFIGFDMAKEMVVESTENGVEDKPKYDFEDERLSVKGFIVDYFTYRLKLSGYEWYERPPLLSENLLEYSAMRKVAMIFEKKYEKELKEMVQQLSSEKFLTFQRYVEAVEEFFRIKDDFSNQLSYGHLITLISFGGLMAKELAEKNARSEIGFIAVFTSKFLEKRISLTWARDGKSWVRVEFFERCIAIISAESRGTSTFMRCLQLLGRYTRSLVWNLE
;
A
#
# COMPACT_ATOMS: atom_id res chain seq x y z
N MET A 1 -11.41 -69.68 -8.80
CA MET A 1 -10.22 -68.89 -9.18
C MET A 1 -10.70 -67.68 -9.99
N LEU A 2 -11.04 -66.60 -9.30
CA LEU A 2 -11.73 -65.43 -9.87
C LEU A 2 -10.73 -64.30 -10.18
N PRO A 3 -10.96 -63.51 -11.24
CA PRO A 3 -9.97 -62.70 -11.96
C PRO A 3 -9.74 -61.32 -11.32
N TYR A 4 -9.55 -61.27 -9.99
CA TYR A 4 -9.48 -60.00 -9.25
C TYR A 4 -8.10 -59.32 -9.33
N ASN A 5 -7.03 -60.08 -9.61
CA ASN A 5 -5.65 -59.58 -9.58
C ASN A 5 -5.27 -58.72 -10.78
N THR A 6 -5.93 -58.85 -11.93
CA THR A 6 -5.60 -58.11 -13.16
C THR A 6 -6.17 -56.69 -13.19
N THR A 7 -7.21 -56.42 -12.40
CA THR A 7 -7.87 -55.10 -12.29
C THR A 7 -7.15 -54.22 -11.29
N VAL A 8 -6.72 -54.79 -10.15
CA VAL A 8 -5.91 -54.09 -9.12
C VAL A 8 -4.56 -53.66 -9.67
N CYS A 9 -3.88 -54.52 -10.46
CA CYS A 9 -2.61 -54.16 -11.11
C CYS A 9 -2.77 -53.07 -12.20
N ARG A 10 -3.95 -52.97 -12.85
CA ARG A 10 -4.23 -51.90 -13.81
C ARG A 10 -4.55 -50.56 -13.13
N LEU A 11 -5.29 -50.57 -12.04
CA LEU A 11 -5.61 -49.38 -11.24
C LEU A 11 -4.37 -48.80 -10.55
N LEU A 12 -3.46 -49.65 -10.06
CA LEU A 12 -2.15 -49.21 -9.54
C LEU A 12 -1.26 -48.58 -10.62
N ARG A 13 -1.33 -49.06 -11.88
CA ARG A 13 -0.57 -48.50 -13.00
C ARG A 13 -1.14 -47.17 -13.52
N GLN A 14 -2.47 -46.98 -13.48
CA GLN A 14 -3.11 -45.70 -13.79
C GLN A 14 -2.87 -44.64 -12.69
N ASN A 15 -2.83 -45.04 -11.41
CA ASN A 15 -2.54 -44.11 -10.31
C ASN A 15 -1.07 -43.66 -10.25
N CYS A 16 -0.11 -44.45 -10.77
CA CYS A 16 1.27 -44.00 -10.94
C CYS A 16 1.44 -42.84 -11.95
N GLN A 17 0.47 -42.60 -12.83
CA GLN A 17 0.48 -41.41 -13.69
C GLN A 17 -0.07 -40.16 -13.00
N ILE A 18 -1.04 -40.34 -12.08
CA ILE A 18 -1.61 -39.24 -11.28
C ILE A 18 -0.58 -38.73 -10.26
N VAL A 19 0.25 -39.60 -9.68
CA VAL A 19 1.33 -39.18 -8.77
C VAL A 19 2.46 -38.43 -9.49
N ARG A 20 2.64 -38.62 -10.81
CA ARG A 20 3.59 -37.81 -11.61
C ARG A 20 3.11 -36.39 -11.92
N LEU A 21 1.82 -36.09 -11.72
CA LEU A 21 1.27 -34.75 -11.90
C LEU A 21 1.42 -33.84 -10.68
N PHE A 22 1.75 -34.40 -9.51
CA PHE A 22 2.23 -33.62 -8.35
C PHE A 22 3.75 -33.44 -8.39
N LYS A 23 4.30 -33.11 -9.57
CA LYS A 23 5.41 -32.14 -9.57
C LYS A 23 4.77 -30.84 -9.11
N THR A 24 4.68 -30.64 -7.78
CA THR A 24 4.90 -29.31 -7.25
C THR A 24 6.14 -28.85 -7.97
N SER A 25 6.00 -27.86 -8.84
CA SER A 25 7.11 -27.14 -9.39
C SER A 25 7.93 -26.73 -8.18
N ALA A 26 8.93 -27.54 -7.82
CA ALA A 26 10.05 -27.11 -7.03
C ALA A 26 10.44 -25.84 -7.76
N LEU A 27 10.20 -24.70 -7.09
CA LEU A 27 10.58 -23.41 -7.61
C LEU A 27 11.96 -23.65 -8.18
N ARG A 28 12.10 -23.58 -9.51
CA ARG A 28 13.41 -23.35 -10.09
C ARG A 28 13.96 -22.25 -9.20
N GLN A 29 15.15 -22.44 -8.65
CA GLN A 29 15.93 -21.31 -8.16
C GLN A 29 16.04 -20.37 -9.36
N GLY A 30 15.02 -19.54 -9.54
CA GLY A 30 15.03 -18.47 -10.50
C GLY A 30 16.14 -17.59 -10.03
N ASP A 31 16.97 -17.16 -10.96
CA ASP A 31 17.97 -16.14 -10.69
C ASP A 31 17.26 -15.03 -9.94
N LYS A 32 17.67 -14.84 -8.68
CA LYS A 32 17.08 -13.81 -7.82
C LYS A 32 17.14 -12.52 -8.62
N THR A 33 16.01 -11.82 -8.73
CA THR A 33 16.04 -10.47 -9.30
C THR A 33 17.12 -9.65 -8.60
N PRO A 34 17.74 -8.66 -9.26
CA PRO A 34 18.83 -7.89 -8.65
C PRO A 34 18.51 -7.36 -7.24
N ILE A 35 17.26 -6.95 -7.00
CA ILE A 35 16.77 -6.52 -5.68
C ILE A 35 16.70 -7.65 -4.66
N GLN A 36 16.28 -8.85 -5.07
CA GLN A 36 16.26 -10.05 -4.22
C GLN A 36 17.68 -10.54 -3.90
N LYS A 37 18.61 -10.43 -4.85
CA LYS A 37 20.02 -10.77 -4.64
C LYS A 37 20.66 -9.80 -3.63
N TRP A 38 20.48 -8.50 -3.85
CA TRP A 38 20.96 -7.46 -2.92
C TRP A 38 20.38 -7.64 -1.51
N GLY A 39 19.06 -7.82 -1.40
CA GLY A 39 18.41 -8.02 -0.11
C GLY A 39 18.91 -9.27 0.60
N TRP A 40 19.17 -10.36 -0.14
CA TRP A 40 19.75 -11.57 0.41
C TRP A 40 21.17 -11.35 0.94
N ASP A 41 22.03 -10.67 0.18
CA ASP A 41 23.41 -10.39 0.57
C ASP A 41 23.48 -9.46 1.80
N TYR A 42 22.58 -8.46 1.86
CA TYR A 42 22.40 -7.61 3.03
C TYR A 42 22.04 -8.43 4.28
N LEU A 43 21.04 -9.32 4.17
CA LEU A 43 20.60 -10.18 5.27
C LEU A 43 21.71 -11.12 5.74
N MET A 44 22.49 -11.69 4.81
CA MET A 44 23.63 -12.54 5.15
C MET A 44 24.73 -11.75 5.88
N ARG A 45 25.01 -10.51 5.46
CA ARG A 45 25.95 -9.63 6.14
C ARG A 45 25.48 -9.26 7.55
N GLN A 46 24.21 -8.92 7.75
CA GLN A 46 23.66 -8.66 9.09
C GLN A 46 23.75 -9.90 10.00
N ARG A 47 23.49 -11.10 9.44
CA ARG A 47 23.63 -12.38 10.15
C ARG A 47 25.08 -12.64 10.58
N TYR A 48 26.05 -12.44 9.69
CA TYR A 48 27.48 -12.57 10.00
C TYR A 48 27.90 -11.61 11.13
N LEU A 49 27.36 -10.39 11.11
CA LEU A 49 27.58 -9.36 12.13
C LEU A 49 26.78 -9.58 13.43
N LYS A 50 26.02 -10.70 13.54
CA LYS A 50 25.15 -11.03 14.68
C LYS A 50 24.15 -9.92 15.04
N ARG A 51 23.75 -9.09 14.08
CA ARG A 51 22.72 -8.06 14.28
C ARG A 51 21.33 -8.70 14.22
N PRO A 52 20.39 -8.26 15.06
CA PRO A 52 19.01 -8.75 15.00
C PRO A 52 18.38 -8.37 13.66
N ILE A 53 17.99 -9.38 12.88
CA ILE A 53 17.47 -9.22 11.52
C ILE A 53 16.02 -8.70 11.52
N ALA A 54 15.31 -8.89 12.62
CA ALA A 54 13.99 -8.33 12.84
C ALA A 54 13.79 -8.00 14.33
N PRO A 55 12.94 -7.00 14.63
CA PRO A 55 12.36 -6.81 15.95
C PRO A 55 11.81 -8.12 16.52
N HIS A 56 12.23 -8.49 17.72
CA HIS A 56 11.64 -9.61 18.44
C HIS A 56 10.17 -9.29 18.78
N ILE A 57 9.30 -10.30 18.69
CA ILE A 57 7.83 -10.10 18.72
C ILE A 57 7.32 -9.38 19.98
N THR A 58 8.10 -9.40 21.07
CA THR A 58 7.74 -8.80 22.36
C THR A 58 7.86 -7.28 22.40
N ILE A 59 8.51 -6.63 21.42
CA ILE A 59 8.54 -5.15 21.37
C ILE A 59 7.30 -4.55 20.72
N TYR A 60 6.52 -5.36 19.99
CA TYR A 60 5.29 -4.90 19.39
C TYR A 60 4.17 -4.86 20.43
N GLN A 61 3.42 -3.76 20.44
CA GLN A 61 2.19 -3.71 21.21
C GLN A 61 1.19 -4.73 20.62
N LYS A 62 0.57 -5.50 21.51
CA LYS A 62 -0.42 -6.53 21.16
C LYS A 62 -1.74 -5.86 20.75
N GLN A 63 -1.85 -5.48 19.47
CA GLN A 63 -3.11 -5.01 18.89
C GLN A 63 -3.99 -6.20 18.55
N LEU A 64 -5.27 -6.11 18.89
CA LEU A 64 -6.26 -7.17 18.66
C LEU A 64 -6.33 -7.58 17.17
N THR A 65 -6.11 -6.63 16.26
CA THR A 65 -6.16 -6.83 14.81
C THR A 65 -5.12 -7.82 14.30
N TRP A 66 -3.85 -7.69 14.69
CA TRP A 66 -2.82 -8.63 14.25
C TRP A 66 -2.93 -9.98 14.95
N MET A 67 -3.38 -10.00 16.21
CA MET A 67 -3.62 -11.24 16.95
C MET A 67 -4.72 -12.09 16.30
N VAL A 68 -5.85 -11.49 15.97
CA VAL A 68 -6.96 -12.18 15.28
C VAL A 68 -6.53 -12.65 13.89
N SER A 69 -5.76 -11.83 13.16
CA SER A 69 -5.19 -12.23 11.86
C SER A 69 -4.25 -13.44 11.97
N GLY A 70 -3.35 -13.43 12.97
CA GLY A 70 -2.46 -14.56 13.26
C GLY A 70 -3.24 -15.82 13.63
N ALA A 71 -4.23 -15.71 14.51
CA ALA A 71 -5.09 -16.81 14.92
C ALA A 71 -5.86 -17.41 13.73
N HIS A 72 -6.39 -16.58 12.84
CA HIS A 72 -7.07 -17.01 11.60
C HIS A 72 -6.16 -17.84 10.70
N ARG A 73 -4.89 -17.43 10.54
CA ARG A 73 -3.91 -18.17 9.74
C ARG A 73 -3.55 -19.51 10.38
N VAL A 74 -3.23 -19.53 11.67
CA VAL A 74 -2.82 -20.75 12.37
C VAL A 74 -3.94 -21.77 12.40
N THR A 75 -5.16 -21.34 12.77
CA THR A 75 -6.34 -22.23 12.77
C THR A 75 -6.72 -22.68 11.37
N GLY A 76 -6.56 -21.83 10.35
CA GLY A 76 -6.77 -22.20 8.95
C GLY A 76 -5.79 -23.29 8.48
N CYS A 77 -4.49 -23.15 8.79
CA CYS A 77 -3.49 -24.18 8.51
C CYS A 77 -3.80 -25.50 9.24
N ALA A 78 -4.21 -25.43 10.50
CA ALA A 78 -4.59 -26.61 11.27
C ALA A 78 -5.80 -27.31 10.64
N MET A 79 -6.88 -26.59 10.34
CA MET A 79 -8.07 -27.17 9.69
C MET A 79 -7.74 -27.77 8.32
N ALA A 80 -7.00 -27.05 7.47
CA ALA A 80 -6.61 -27.54 6.15
C ALA A 80 -5.73 -28.80 6.25
N GLY A 81 -4.77 -28.80 7.18
CA GLY A 81 -3.93 -29.96 7.45
C GLY A 81 -4.72 -31.17 7.93
N THR A 82 -5.64 -30.98 8.88
CA THR A 82 -6.52 -32.05 9.38
C THR A 82 -7.42 -32.62 8.28
N LEU A 83 -8.03 -31.76 7.46
CA LEU A 83 -8.89 -32.21 6.35
C LEU A 83 -8.08 -32.94 5.27
N LEU A 84 -6.87 -32.45 4.95
CA LEU A 84 -5.99 -33.10 3.98
C LEU A 84 -5.54 -34.48 4.47
N ILE A 85 -5.01 -34.56 5.69
CA ILE A 85 -4.53 -35.82 6.27
C ILE A 85 -5.70 -36.79 6.46
N GLY A 86 -6.83 -36.32 7.01
CA GLY A 86 -8.03 -37.13 7.19
C GLY A 86 -8.59 -37.62 5.85
N GLY A 87 -8.66 -36.76 4.84
CA GLY A 87 -9.09 -37.12 3.50
C GLY A 87 -8.22 -38.20 2.86
N ILE A 88 -6.89 -38.07 2.96
CA ILE A 88 -5.96 -39.11 2.48
C ILE A 88 -6.14 -40.41 3.28
N LEU A 89 -6.25 -40.32 4.61
CA LEU A 89 -6.39 -41.49 5.47
C LEU A 89 -7.68 -42.28 5.17
N PHE A 90 -8.82 -41.61 4.98
CA PHE A 90 -10.08 -42.28 4.70
C PHE A 90 -10.25 -42.73 3.24
N THR A 91 -9.49 -42.16 2.30
CA THR A 91 -9.52 -42.60 0.89
C THR A 91 -8.53 -43.71 0.56
N ALA A 92 -7.34 -43.68 1.14
CA ALA A 92 -6.28 -44.66 0.89
C ALA A 92 -6.13 -45.72 2.00
N GLY A 93 -6.68 -45.46 3.19
CA GLY A 93 -6.58 -46.35 4.33
C GLY A 93 -7.60 -47.50 4.30
N PRO A 94 -7.38 -48.55 5.12
CA PRO A 94 -8.23 -49.73 5.17
C PRO A 94 -9.50 -49.54 6.02
N ILE A 95 -9.60 -48.44 6.77
CA ILE A 95 -10.72 -48.15 7.68
C ILE A 95 -11.60 -47.08 7.06
N THR A 96 -12.90 -47.37 6.94
CA THR A 96 -13.90 -46.42 6.46
C THR A 96 -14.29 -45.41 7.54
N PHE A 97 -14.79 -44.24 7.15
CA PHE A 97 -15.27 -43.22 8.10
C PHE A 97 -16.32 -43.78 9.07
N THR A 98 -17.26 -44.58 8.58
CA THR A 98 -18.31 -45.19 9.42
C THR A 98 -17.73 -46.10 10.50
N GLN A 99 -16.78 -46.97 10.13
CA GLN A 99 -16.10 -47.87 11.07
C GLN A 99 -15.29 -47.09 12.13
N PHE A 100 -14.69 -45.95 11.74
CA PHE A 100 -14.00 -45.08 12.69
C PHE A 100 -14.96 -44.44 13.71
N ILE A 101 -16.15 -44.00 13.26
CA ILE A 101 -17.16 -43.44 14.17
C ILE A 101 -17.72 -44.50 15.12
N GLU A 102 -17.95 -45.72 14.63
CA GLU A 102 -18.37 -46.86 15.46
C GLU A 102 -17.32 -47.16 16.53
N PHE A 103 -16.04 -47.24 16.15
CA PHE A 103 -14.93 -47.41 17.10
C PHE A 103 -14.92 -46.34 18.20
N ILE A 104 -15.11 -45.07 17.86
CA ILE A 104 -15.16 -43.98 18.85
C ILE A 104 -16.38 -44.11 19.77
N ARG A 105 -17.52 -44.58 19.25
CA ARG A 105 -18.72 -44.83 20.05
C ARG A 105 -18.50 -45.96 21.05
N ASP A 106 -17.81 -47.02 20.63
CA ASP A 106 -17.51 -48.21 21.44
C ASP A 106 -16.48 -47.93 22.55
N LEU A 107 -15.74 -46.82 22.48
CA LEU A 107 -14.88 -46.35 23.56
C LEU A 107 -15.66 -45.86 24.80
N HIS A 108 -16.99 -45.68 24.70
CA HIS A 108 -17.86 -45.24 25.81
C HIS A 108 -17.31 -44.03 26.59
N LEU A 109 -16.79 -43.04 25.86
CA LEU A 109 -16.21 -41.84 26.47
C LEU A 109 -17.27 -41.04 27.24
N PRO A 110 -16.93 -40.48 28.42
CA PRO A 110 -17.84 -39.62 29.17
C PRO A 110 -18.20 -38.36 28.38
N PHE A 111 -19.42 -37.85 28.57
CA PHE A 111 -19.99 -36.76 27.77
C PHE A 111 -19.10 -35.49 27.74
N ILE A 112 -18.43 -35.19 28.85
CA ILE A 112 -17.52 -34.05 29.00
C ILE A 112 -16.38 -34.12 27.97
N ILE A 113 -15.81 -35.31 27.76
CA ILE A 113 -14.71 -35.51 26.81
C ILE A 113 -15.25 -35.41 25.38
N THR A 114 -16.39 -36.05 25.10
CA THR A 114 -16.98 -36.00 23.76
C THR A 114 -17.39 -34.59 23.34
N ASP A 115 -17.90 -33.77 24.26
CA ASP A 115 -18.31 -32.41 23.97
C ASP A 115 -17.11 -31.46 23.85
N ALA A 116 -16.06 -31.67 24.65
CA ALA A 116 -14.79 -30.97 24.46
C ALA A 116 -14.18 -31.24 23.07
N LEU A 117 -14.21 -32.49 22.60
CA LEU A 117 -13.73 -32.84 21.26
C LEU A 117 -14.56 -32.19 20.16
N LYS A 118 -15.90 -32.21 20.28
CA LYS A 118 -16.78 -31.49 19.34
C LYS A 118 -16.50 -30.00 19.34
N PHE A 119 -16.27 -29.39 20.50
CA PHE A 119 -15.95 -27.98 20.62
C PHE A 119 -14.62 -27.64 19.93
N ILE A 120 -13.58 -28.45 20.10
CA ILE A 120 -12.28 -28.26 19.42
C ILE A 120 -12.44 -28.26 17.89
N ILE A 121 -13.35 -29.08 17.36
CA ILE A 121 -13.64 -29.14 15.92
C ILE A 121 -14.52 -27.96 15.48
N ALA A 122 -15.56 -27.63 16.25
CA ALA A 122 -16.53 -26.61 15.88
C ALA A 122 -15.99 -25.17 16.03
N PHE A 123 -15.13 -24.93 17.03
CA PHE A 123 -14.62 -23.59 17.34
C PHE A 123 -13.85 -22.95 16.17
N PRO A 124 -12.87 -23.61 15.52
CA PRO A 124 -12.18 -23.06 14.36
C PRO A 124 -13.14 -22.74 13.20
N ILE A 125 -14.14 -23.59 12.95
CA ILE A 125 -15.13 -23.37 11.89
C ILE A 125 -15.94 -22.10 12.19
N ALA A 126 -16.53 -22.02 13.39
CA ALA A 126 -17.29 -20.85 13.82
C ALA A 126 -16.45 -19.57 13.82
N PHE A 127 -15.20 -19.65 14.28
CA PHE A 127 -14.26 -18.54 14.29
C PHE A 127 -13.97 -18.02 12.86
N HIS A 128 -13.76 -18.90 11.88
CA HIS A 128 -13.56 -18.49 10.49
C HIS A 128 -14.83 -17.91 9.87
N THR A 129 -16.00 -18.51 10.13
CA THR A 129 -17.29 -17.97 9.66
C THR A 129 -17.54 -16.56 10.20
N LEU A 130 -17.36 -16.35 11.51
CA LEU A 130 -17.55 -15.04 12.14
C LEU A 130 -16.53 -14.00 11.66
N ASN A 131 -15.27 -14.39 11.44
CA ASN A 131 -14.28 -13.49 10.83
C ASN A 131 -14.65 -13.13 9.39
N GLY A 132 -15.15 -14.08 8.59
CA GLY A 132 -15.67 -13.81 7.25
C GLY A 132 -16.83 -12.82 7.27
N LEU A 133 -17.81 -13.02 8.15
CA LEU A 133 -18.93 -12.10 8.36
C LEU A 133 -18.46 -10.71 8.80
N ARG A 134 -17.44 -10.64 9.66
CA ARG A 134 -16.83 -9.36 10.06
C ARG A 134 -16.22 -8.62 8.87
N PHE A 135 -15.53 -9.30 7.97
CA PHE A 135 -14.98 -8.68 6.76
C PHE A 135 -16.09 -8.16 5.86
N ILE A 136 -17.12 -8.98 5.60
CA ILE A 136 -18.31 -8.55 4.84
C ILE A 136 -18.96 -7.33 5.50
N GLY A 137 -19.12 -7.33 6.81
CA GLY A 137 -19.68 -6.20 7.56
C GLY A 137 -18.84 -4.93 7.43
N PHE A 138 -17.51 -5.03 7.43
CA PHE A 138 -16.64 -3.87 7.19
C PHE A 138 -16.72 -3.36 5.75
N ASP A 139 -16.83 -4.26 4.77
CA ASP A 139 -16.95 -3.88 3.36
C ASP A 139 -18.32 -3.22 3.09
N MET A 140 -19.40 -3.78 3.62
CA MET A 140 -20.74 -3.19 3.55
C MET A 140 -20.83 -1.86 4.32
N ALA A 141 -20.21 -1.74 5.49
CA ALA A 141 -20.19 -0.47 6.23
C ALA A 141 -19.41 0.60 5.48
N LYS A 142 -18.32 0.23 4.79
CA LYS A 142 -17.56 1.15 3.94
C LYS A 142 -18.38 1.58 2.73
N GLU A 143 -19.12 0.67 2.11
CA GLU A 143 -20.06 0.97 1.03
C GLU A 143 -21.20 1.87 1.50
N MET A 144 -21.80 1.63 2.68
CA MET A 144 -22.83 2.50 3.25
C MET A 144 -22.30 3.89 3.61
N VAL A 145 -21.05 4.01 4.07
CA VAL A 145 -20.42 5.33 4.28
C VAL A 145 -20.24 6.05 2.95
N VAL A 146 -19.90 5.34 1.87
CA VAL A 146 -19.81 5.92 0.52
C VAL A 146 -21.22 6.27 -0.01
N GLU A 147 -22.19 5.38 0.12
CA GLU A 147 -23.57 5.58 -0.36
C GLU A 147 -24.32 6.64 0.44
N SER A 148 -24.12 6.77 1.76
CA SER A 148 -24.66 7.88 2.54
C SER A 148 -24.00 9.22 2.20
N THR A 149 -22.77 9.20 1.69
CA THR A 149 -22.14 10.40 1.10
C THR A 149 -22.78 10.73 -0.27
N GLU A 150 -23.26 9.73 -1.01
CA GLU A 150 -23.92 9.91 -2.32
C GLU A 150 -25.44 10.21 -2.23
N ASN A 151 -26.16 9.64 -1.25
CA ASN A 151 -27.62 9.63 -1.12
C ASN A 151 -28.12 10.30 0.19
N GLY A 152 -27.79 11.57 0.38
CA GLY A 152 -28.69 12.54 1.03
C GLY A 152 -28.85 12.51 2.56
N VAL A 153 -27.99 13.28 3.25
CA VAL A 153 -28.37 14.40 4.13
C VAL A 153 -27.33 15.49 3.87
N GLU A 154 -27.73 16.73 3.54
CA GLU A 154 -26.82 17.87 3.53
C GLU A 154 -26.33 18.15 4.97
N ASP A 155 -25.45 17.32 5.51
CA ASP A 155 -24.52 17.80 6.53
C ASP A 155 -23.43 18.53 5.74
N LYS A 156 -23.67 19.81 5.46
CA LYS A 156 -22.72 20.63 4.71
C LYS A 156 -21.37 20.50 5.40
N PRO A 157 -20.31 20.04 4.69
CA PRO A 157 -19.02 19.83 5.31
C PRO A 157 -18.60 21.13 6.00
N LYS A 158 -18.23 21.03 7.28
CA LYS A 158 -17.92 22.21 8.10
C LYS A 158 -16.77 23.01 7.48
N TYR A 159 -15.86 22.30 6.82
CA TYR A 159 -14.78 22.89 6.05
C TYR A 159 -14.80 22.40 4.60
N ASP A 160 -14.44 23.27 3.66
CA ASP A 160 -14.46 22.94 2.22
C ASP A 160 -13.45 21.86 1.80
N PHE A 161 -12.39 21.63 2.58
CA PHE A 161 -11.45 20.53 2.36
C PHE A 161 -11.95 19.16 2.84
N GLU A 162 -13.12 19.11 3.49
CA GLU A 162 -13.84 17.87 3.81
C GLU A 162 -14.86 17.52 2.72
N ASP A 163 -15.15 18.44 1.78
CA ASP A 163 -15.98 18.15 0.62
C ASP A 163 -15.27 17.15 -0.32
N GLU A 164 -15.94 16.05 -0.63
CA GLU A 164 -15.41 15.00 -1.50
C GLU A 164 -15.09 15.52 -2.92
N ARG A 165 -15.85 16.51 -3.40
CA ARG A 165 -15.61 17.19 -4.69
C ARG A 165 -14.29 17.94 -4.70
N LEU A 166 -13.90 18.51 -3.56
CA LEU A 166 -12.65 19.25 -3.35
C LEU A 166 -11.58 18.38 -2.67
N SER A 167 -11.67 17.06 -2.82
CA SER A 167 -10.69 16.15 -2.27
C SER A 167 -9.28 16.44 -2.80
N VAL A 168 -8.29 16.38 -1.90
CA VAL A 168 -6.87 16.59 -2.21
C VAL A 168 -6.39 15.65 -3.31
N LYS A 169 -6.82 14.39 -3.25
CA LYS A 169 -6.59 13.38 -4.31
C LYS A 169 -7.04 13.89 -5.68
N GLY A 170 -8.19 14.55 -5.73
CA GLY A 170 -8.72 15.17 -6.94
C GLY A 170 -7.75 16.18 -7.56
N PHE A 171 -7.26 17.12 -6.74
CA PHE A 171 -6.26 18.11 -7.18
C PHE A 171 -4.96 17.48 -7.71
N ILE A 172 -4.46 16.43 -7.06
CA ILE A 172 -3.23 15.73 -7.49
C ILE A 172 -3.44 15.05 -8.83
N VAL A 173 -4.50 14.25 -8.94
CA VAL A 173 -4.81 13.48 -10.15
C VAL A 173 -5.08 14.43 -11.32
N ASP A 174 -5.81 15.51 -11.08
CA ASP A 174 -6.06 16.56 -12.06
C ASP A 174 -4.77 17.21 -12.57
N TYR A 175 -3.93 17.70 -11.64
CA TYR A 175 -2.70 18.39 -12.00
C TYR A 175 -1.71 17.47 -12.72
N PHE A 176 -1.54 16.23 -12.26
CA PHE A 176 -0.62 15.27 -12.90
C PHE A 176 -1.09 14.92 -14.31
N THR A 177 -2.39 14.71 -14.49
CA THR A 177 -2.98 14.44 -15.81
C THR A 177 -2.75 15.63 -16.75
N TYR A 178 -3.02 16.84 -16.27
CA TYR A 178 -2.76 18.07 -17.03
C TYR A 178 -1.28 18.21 -17.39
N ARG A 179 -0.38 17.96 -16.44
CA ARG A 179 1.07 18.11 -16.62
C ARG A 179 1.65 17.10 -17.61
N LEU A 180 1.16 15.86 -17.59
CA LEU A 180 1.52 14.81 -18.54
C LEU A 180 1.02 15.16 -19.95
N LYS A 181 -0.24 15.60 -20.06
CA LYS A 181 -0.84 16.00 -21.33
C LYS A 181 -0.07 17.15 -21.99
N LEU A 182 0.38 18.15 -21.22
CA LEU A 182 1.24 19.23 -21.70
C LEU A 182 2.58 18.75 -22.27
N SER A 183 3.07 17.59 -21.81
CA SER A 183 4.30 16.98 -22.30
C SER A 183 4.05 15.89 -23.35
N GLY A 184 2.84 15.77 -23.87
CA GLY A 184 2.49 14.79 -24.91
C GLY A 184 2.30 13.36 -24.39
N TYR A 185 2.16 13.18 -23.07
CA TYR A 185 1.93 11.88 -22.45
C TYR A 185 0.50 11.75 -21.92
N GLU A 186 -0.04 10.53 -21.99
CA GLU A 186 -1.35 10.20 -21.45
C GLU A 186 -1.21 9.23 -20.26
N TRP A 187 -2.04 9.44 -19.23
CA TRP A 187 -2.06 8.60 -18.04
C TRP A 187 -3.23 7.61 -18.11
N TYR A 188 -2.98 6.44 -18.68
CA TYR A 188 -4.00 5.40 -18.87
C TYR A 188 -4.56 4.83 -17.56
N GLU A 189 -3.71 4.73 -16.53
CA GLU A 189 -4.06 4.20 -15.20
C GLU A 189 -4.60 5.29 -14.25
N ARG A 190 -5.05 6.42 -14.80
CA ARG A 190 -5.57 7.55 -14.03
C ARG A 190 -6.77 7.11 -13.18
N PRO A 191 -6.76 7.39 -11.86
CA PRO A 191 -7.94 7.16 -11.02
C PRO A 191 -9.14 8.01 -11.47
N PRO A 192 -10.38 7.51 -11.36
CA PRO A 192 -11.57 8.30 -11.68
C PRO A 192 -11.69 9.51 -10.74
N LEU A 193 -12.12 10.64 -11.31
CA LEU A 193 -12.47 11.85 -10.56
C LEU A 193 -13.99 11.98 -10.44
N LEU A 194 -14.47 12.41 -9.27
CA LEU A 194 -15.87 12.72 -9.04
C LEU A 194 -16.34 13.98 -9.78
N SER A 195 -15.41 14.89 -10.09
CA SER A 195 -15.66 16.12 -10.82
C SER A 195 -14.41 16.49 -11.62
N GLU A 196 -14.57 16.84 -12.89
CA GLU A 196 -13.42 17.14 -13.80
C GLU A 196 -13.25 18.63 -14.13
N ASN A 197 -14.29 19.46 -13.91
CA ASN A 197 -14.35 20.85 -14.37
C ASN A 197 -14.54 21.86 -13.23
N LEU A 198 -13.74 21.71 -12.17
CA LEU A 198 -13.77 22.64 -11.04
C LEU A 198 -12.88 23.87 -11.31
N LEU A 199 -13.32 25.04 -10.85
CA LEU A 199 -12.56 26.29 -10.99
C LEU A 199 -11.24 26.21 -10.22
N GLU A 200 -11.25 25.53 -9.08
CA GLU A 200 -10.14 25.32 -8.18
C GLU A 200 -9.04 24.48 -8.84
N TYR A 201 -9.40 23.48 -9.65
CA TYR A 201 -8.45 22.70 -10.44
C TYR A 201 -7.77 23.58 -11.49
N SER A 202 -8.56 24.36 -12.26
CA SER A 202 -7.99 25.28 -13.24
C SER A 202 -7.05 26.29 -12.59
N ALA A 203 -7.39 26.77 -11.40
CA ALA A 203 -6.59 27.75 -10.69
C ALA A 203 -5.31 27.13 -10.09
N MET A 204 -5.39 25.91 -9.53
CA MET A 204 -4.23 25.14 -9.10
C MET A 204 -3.24 24.91 -10.26
N ARG A 205 -3.74 24.51 -11.45
CA ARG A 205 -2.91 24.36 -12.65
C ARG A 205 -2.17 25.66 -12.98
N LYS A 206 -2.85 26.81 -12.99
CA LYS A 206 -2.23 28.12 -13.30
C LYS A 206 -1.12 28.46 -12.31
N VAL A 207 -1.40 28.34 -11.01
CA VAL A 207 -0.46 28.70 -9.95
C VAL A 207 0.75 27.78 -9.94
N ALA A 208 0.53 26.47 -10.07
CA ALA A 208 1.63 25.51 -10.15
C ALA A 208 2.50 25.73 -11.40
N MET A 209 1.92 26.08 -12.55
CA MET A 209 2.71 26.44 -13.75
C MET A 209 3.56 27.71 -13.55
N ILE A 210 3.05 28.72 -12.83
CA ILE A 210 3.82 29.92 -12.48
C ILE A 210 5.00 29.53 -11.58
N PHE A 211 4.75 28.67 -10.58
CA PHE A 211 5.78 28.16 -9.69
C PHE A 211 6.86 27.35 -10.45
N GLU A 212 6.46 26.43 -11.33
CA GLU A 212 7.39 25.65 -12.17
C GLU A 212 8.27 26.54 -13.01
N LYS A 213 7.68 27.56 -13.67
CA LYS A 213 8.43 28.50 -14.50
C LYS A 213 9.43 29.32 -13.67
N LYS A 214 9.07 29.69 -12.44
CA LYS A 214 9.92 30.47 -11.55
C LYS A 214 11.15 29.70 -11.07
N TYR A 215 11.01 28.39 -10.80
CA TYR A 215 12.05 27.53 -10.24
C TYR A 215 12.47 26.39 -11.19
N GLU A 216 12.38 26.63 -12.50
CA GLU A 216 12.52 25.59 -13.53
C GLU A 216 13.85 24.86 -13.43
N LYS A 217 14.94 25.62 -13.25
CA LYS A 217 16.30 25.07 -13.20
C LYS A 217 16.46 24.14 -12.00
N GLU A 218 16.10 24.60 -10.82
CA GLU A 218 16.26 23.88 -9.56
C GLU A 218 15.37 22.63 -9.51
N LEU A 219 14.12 22.75 -9.94
CA LEU A 219 13.19 21.62 -9.99
C LEU A 219 13.67 20.56 -10.97
N LYS A 220 14.17 20.96 -12.15
CA LYS A 220 14.70 20.03 -13.15
C LYS A 220 15.93 19.28 -12.63
N GLU A 221 16.87 19.98 -12.00
CA GLU A 221 18.04 19.34 -11.39
C GLU A 221 17.65 18.32 -10.31
N MET A 222 16.67 18.66 -9.46
CA MET A 222 16.17 17.77 -8.41
C MET A 222 15.50 16.52 -8.99
N VAL A 223 14.60 16.70 -9.96
CA VAL A 223 13.87 15.61 -10.62
C VAL A 223 14.83 14.65 -11.32
N GLN A 224 15.84 15.18 -12.02
CA GLN A 224 16.87 14.37 -12.68
C GLN A 224 17.72 13.57 -11.68
N GLN A 225 18.07 14.17 -10.54
CA GLN A 225 18.84 13.48 -9.49
C GLN A 225 18.04 12.33 -8.87
N LEU A 226 16.76 12.55 -8.53
CA LEU A 226 15.93 11.53 -7.89
C LEU A 226 15.57 10.39 -8.84
N SER A 227 15.36 10.71 -10.11
CA SER A 227 15.03 9.73 -11.15
C SER A 227 16.26 9.09 -11.81
N SER A 228 17.48 9.37 -11.32
CA SER A 228 18.73 8.83 -11.88
C SER A 228 18.75 7.30 -11.86
N GLU A 229 18.18 6.69 -10.81
CA GLU A 229 18.04 5.24 -10.69
C GLU A 229 16.57 4.83 -10.78
N LYS A 230 16.25 4.08 -11.83
CA LYS A 230 14.88 3.64 -12.18
C LYS A 230 14.17 2.89 -11.04
N PHE A 231 14.90 2.15 -10.21
CA PHE A 231 14.33 1.28 -9.19
C PHE A 231 14.14 1.94 -7.81
N LEU A 232 14.77 3.10 -7.58
CA LEU A 232 14.71 3.80 -6.29
C LEU A 232 13.93 5.12 -6.36
N THR A 233 13.31 5.43 -7.51
CA THR A 233 12.71 6.74 -7.75
C THR A 233 11.58 7.04 -6.75
N PHE A 234 10.70 6.09 -6.43
CA PHE A 234 9.64 6.29 -5.43
C PHE A 234 10.19 6.51 -4.02
N GLN A 235 11.11 5.67 -3.56
CA GLN A 235 11.71 5.79 -2.23
C GLN A 235 12.44 7.13 -2.07
N ARG A 236 13.24 7.52 -3.07
CA ARG A 236 13.95 8.81 -3.10
C ARG A 236 12.98 9.99 -3.12
N TYR A 237 11.85 9.86 -3.82
CA TYR A 237 10.79 10.88 -3.79
C TYR A 237 10.20 11.04 -2.40
N VAL A 238 9.85 9.94 -1.72
CA VAL A 238 9.33 9.97 -0.34
C VAL A 238 10.32 10.67 0.59
N GLU A 239 11.59 10.27 0.56
CA GLU A 239 12.64 10.87 1.39
C GLU A 239 12.84 12.36 1.10
N ALA A 240 12.82 12.77 -0.18
CA ALA A 240 12.94 14.17 -0.57
C ALA A 240 11.76 15.01 -0.07
N VAL A 241 10.53 14.48 -0.17
CA VAL A 241 9.32 15.14 0.34
C VAL A 241 9.38 15.25 1.87
N GLU A 242 9.68 14.15 2.56
CA GLU A 242 9.78 14.16 4.02
C GLU A 242 10.85 15.13 4.51
N GLU A 243 12.04 15.17 3.89
CA GLU A 243 13.10 16.10 4.26
C GLU A 243 12.69 17.56 4.01
N PHE A 244 12.08 17.84 2.85
CA PHE A 244 11.60 19.17 2.51
C PHE A 244 10.61 19.72 3.56
N PHE A 245 9.79 18.83 4.14
CA PHE A 245 8.83 19.17 5.18
C PHE A 245 9.32 18.95 6.62
N ARG A 246 10.51 18.36 6.83
CA ARG A 246 11.15 18.23 8.14
C ARG A 246 11.83 19.53 8.58
N ILE A 247 12.39 20.29 7.63
CA ILE A 247 13.30 21.43 7.89
C ILE A 247 12.60 22.66 8.50
N LYS A 248 11.27 22.65 8.66
CA LYS A 248 10.53 23.79 9.24
C LYS A 248 9.89 23.59 10.62
N ASP A 249 9.87 22.41 11.23
CA ASP A 249 8.87 22.17 12.29
C ASP A 249 9.28 21.34 13.50
N ASP A 250 10.17 21.88 14.33
CA ASP A 250 10.09 21.62 15.79
C ASP A 250 9.02 22.51 16.46
N PHE A 251 8.48 23.54 15.77
CA PHE A 251 7.54 24.50 16.40
C PHE A 251 6.29 24.92 15.60
N SER A 252 6.11 24.67 14.30
CA SER A 252 4.88 25.12 13.61
C SER A 252 4.01 24.04 12.96
N ASN A 253 4.44 22.83 12.61
CA ASN A 253 3.66 21.85 11.82
C ASN A 253 2.80 22.44 10.65
N GLN A 254 2.99 23.68 10.19
CA GLN A 254 2.01 24.43 9.40
C GLN A 254 2.14 24.11 7.90
N LEU A 255 1.09 23.55 7.31
CA LEU A 255 1.01 23.40 5.86
C LEU A 255 0.56 24.73 5.22
N SER A 256 1.52 25.55 4.79
CA SER A 256 1.23 26.78 4.03
C SER A 256 0.72 26.45 2.63
N TYR A 257 0.09 27.42 1.99
CA TYR A 257 -0.33 27.27 0.60
C TYR A 257 0.87 27.15 -0.38
N GLY A 258 2.00 27.79 -0.08
CA GLY A 258 3.24 27.60 -0.84
C GLY A 258 3.74 26.15 -0.77
N HIS A 259 3.73 25.56 0.42
CA HIS A 259 4.08 24.15 0.63
C HIS A 259 3.19 23.20 -0.18
N LEU A 260 1.88 23.46 -0.21
CA LEU A 260 0.92 22.73 -1.03
C LEU A 260 1.30 22.83 -2.52
N ILE A 261 1.45 24.04 -3.06
CA ILE A 261 1.76 24.27 -4.48
C ILE A 261 3.08 23.61 -4.86
N THR A 262 4.12 23.78 -4.04
CA THR A 262 5.43 23.17 -4.29
C THR A 262 5.33 21.66 -4.41
N LEU A 263 4.63 20.99 -3.50
CA LEU A 263 4.52 19.54 -3.52
C LEU A 263 3.70 19.02 -4.71
N ILE A 264 2.58 19.68 -5.04
CA ILE A 264 1.75 19.34 -6.21
C ILE A 264 2.54 19.51 -7.51
N SER A 265 3.20 20.65 -7.66
CA SER A 265 4.04 20.98 -8.81
C SER A 265 5.19 19.98 -8.97
N PHE A 266 5.94 19.75 -7.90
CA PHE A 266 7.06 18.82 -7.89
C PHE A 266 6.64 17.38 -8.21
N GLY A 267 5.53 16.92 -7.64
CA GLY A 267 4.95 15.61 -7.98
C GLY A 267 4.57 15.52 -9.46
N GLY A 268 4.01 16.57 -10.05
CA GLY A 268 3.66 16.62 -11.47
C GLY A 268 4.89 16.56 -12.39
N LEU A 269 5.98 17.23 -12.01
CA LEU A 269 7.25 17.15 -12.72
C LEU A 269 7.89 15.75 -12.61
N MET A 270 7.81 15.12 -11.44
CA MET A 270 8.25 13.73 -11.27
C MET A 270 7.42 12.77 -12.11
N ALA A 271 6.10 12.96 -12.18
CA ALA A 271 5.22 12.16 -13.03
C ALA A 271 5.60 12.30 -14.51
N LYS A 272 5.90 13.52 -14.97
CA LYS A 272 6.42 13.79 -16.32
C LYS A 272 7.73 13.03 -16.57
N GLU A 273 8.71 13.14 -15.70
CA GLU A 273 10.00 12.47 -15.85
C GLU A 273 9.86 10.93 -15.87
N LEU A 274 8.97 10.38 -15.03
CA LEU A 274 8.65 8.95 -15.04
C LEU A 274 8.00 8.50 -16.36
N ALA A 275 7.13 9.33 -16.93
CA ALA A 275 6.54 9.06 -18.23
C ALA A 275 7.58 9.08 -19.36
N GLU A 276 8.51 10.04 -19.34
CA GLU A 276 9.65 10.12 -20.28
C GLU A 276 10.55 8.88 -20.18
N LYS A 277 10.78 8.35 -18.97
CA LYS A 277 11.59 7.14 -18.72
C LYS A 277 10.84 5.82 -18.88
N ASN A 278 9.59 5.86 -19.36
CA ASN A 278 8.72 4.69 -19.51
C ASN A 278 8.54 3.88 -18.20
N ALA A 279 8.47 4.58 -17.06
CA ALA A 279 8.21 4.03 -15.73
C ALA A 279 6.79 4.44 -15.25
N ARG A 280 5.78 4.18 -16.10
CA ARG A 280 4.42 4.70 -15.93
C ARG A 280 3.70 4.16 -14.68
N SER A 281 3.98 2.92 -14.29
CA SER A 281 3.42 2.29 -13.08
C SER A 281 3.76 3.06 -11.80
N GLU A 282 4.89 3.79 -11.79
CA GLU A 282 5.35 4.56 -10.63
C GLU A 282 4.56 5.86 -10.43
N ILE A 283 3.92 6.38 -11.48
CA ILE A 283 3.14 7.63 -11.43
C ILE A 283 1.98 7.47 -10.44
N GLY A 284 1.34 6.30 -10.42
CA GLY A 284 0.27 5.98 -9.47
C GLY A 284 0.76 6.00 -8.02
N PHE A 285 1.93 5.42 -7.73
CA PHE A 285 2.48 5.41 -6.38
C PHE A 285 2.83 6.82 -5.89
N ILE A 286 3.46 7.65 -6.73
CA ILE A 286 3.72 9.06 -6.40
C ILE A 286 2.41 9.78 -6.11
N ALA A 287 1.42 9.68 -7.00
CA ALA A 287 0.14 10.38 -6.82
C ALA A 287 -0.57 9.97 -5.52
N VAL A 288 -0.60 8.67 -5.20
CA VAL A 288 -1.21 8.15 -3.96
C VAL A 288 -0.47 8.67 -2.72
N PHE A 289 0.86 8.59 -2.71
CA PHE A 289 1.66 9.08 -1.60
C PHE A 289 1.48 10.58 -1.39
N THR A 290 1.60 11.38 -2.45
CA THR A 290 1.46 12.84 -2.39
C THR A 290 0.08 13.24 -1.87
N SER A 291 -0.98 12.56 -2.33
CA SER A 291 -2.35 12.78 -1.85
C SER A 291 -2.45 12.51 -0.35
N LYS A 292 -2.00 11.32 0.10
CA LYS A 292 -2.09 10.92 1.52
C LYS A 292 -1.26 11.80 2.44
N PHE A 293 -0.08 12.22 1.97
CA PHE A 293 0.79 13.14 2.70
C PHE A 293 0.11 14.49 2.94
N LEU A 294 -0.48 15.07 1.89
CA LEU A 294 -1.18 16.35 1.97
C LEU A 294 -2.49 16.26 2.76
N GLU A 295 -3.31 15.23 2.53
CA GLU A 295 -4.56 14.99 3.28
C GLU A 295 -4.31 15.02 4.79
N LYS A 296 -3.31 14.25 5.24
CA LYS A 296 -2.94 14.18 6.67
C LYS A 296 -2.50 15.54 7.22
N ARG A 297 -1.77 16.34 6.44
CA ARG A 297 -1.30 17.66 6.89
C ARG A 297 -2.43 18.70 6.90
N ILE A 298 -3.31 18.66 5.91
CA ILE A 298 -4.49 19.54 5.81
C ILE A 298 -5.41 19.28 7.01
N SER A 299 -5.75 18.01 7.27
CA SER A 299 -6.64 17.64 8.37
C SER A 299 -6.11 18.06 9.74
N LEU A 300 -4.78 18.11 9.92
CA LEU A 300 -4.15 18.51 11.18
C LEU A 300 -4.00 20.03 11.35
N THR A 301 -3.98 20.82 10.27
CA THR A 301 -3.51 22.22 10.32
C THR A 301 -4.53 23.23 9.83
N TRP A 302 -5.32 22.90 8.80
CA TRP A 302 -6.13 23.91 8.10
C TRP A 302 -7.30 24.42 8.94
N ALA A 303 -7.97 23.55 9.69
CA ALA A 303 -9.02 23.96 10.62
C ALA A 303 -8.52 24.95 11.68
N ARG A 304 -7.33 24.68 12.25
CA ARG A 304 -6.69 25.55 13.25
C ARG A 304 -6.21 26.87 12.64
N ASP A 305 -5.64 26.80 11.44
CA ASP A 305 -5.06 27.96 10.75
C ASP A 305 -6.10 28.79 9.97
N GLY A 306 -7.38 28.38 9.97
CA GLY A 306 -8.47 29.06 9.25
C GLY A 306 -8.36 29.01 7.72
N LYS A 307 -7.70 27.98 7.18
CA LYS A 307 -7.46 27.78 5.73
C LYS A 307 -8.63 27.06 5.06
N SER A 308 -8.77 27.28 3.75
CA SER A 308 -9.92 26.85 2.95
C SER A 308 -9.59 26.94 1.46
N TRP A 309 -10.13 26.06 0.63
CA TRP A 309 -10.03 26.09 -0.84
C TRP A 309 -10.78 27.27 -1.49
N VAL A 310 -12.00 27.59 -1.03
CA VAL A 310 -13.03 28.38 -1.76
C VAL A 310 -12.91 29.90 -1.52
N ARG A 311 -12.09 30.36 -0.57
CA ARG A 311 -11.86 31.80 -0.45
C ARG A 311 -11.05 32.28 -1.64
N VAL A 312 -11.67 33.12 -2.47
CA VAL A 312 -11.11 33.84 -3.64
C VAL A 312 -9.75 34.52 -3.33
N GLU A 313 -9.44 34.78 -2.06
CA GLU A 313 -8.13 35.24 -1.59
C GLU A 313 -7.01 34.18 -1.64
N PHE A 314 -7.28 32.87 -1.66
CA PHE A 314 -6.27 31.82 -1.74
C PHE A 314 -5.42 31.97 -2.99
N PHE A 315 -6.05 32.16 -4.16
CA PHE A 315 -5.34 32.26 -5.44
C PHE A 315 -4.58 33.59 -5.59
N GLU A 316 -5.20 34.71 -5.21
CA GLU A 316 -4.54 36.03 -5.21
C GLU A 316 -3.40 36.11 -4.18
N ARG A 317 -3.59 35.55 -2.97
CA ARG A 317 -2.51 35.48 -1.96
C ARG A 317 -1.40 34.52 -2.39
N CYS A 318 -1.69 33.40 -3.07
CA CYS A 318 -0.64 32.52 -3.59
C CYS A 318 0.19 33.21 -4.67
N ILE A 319 -0.45 33.92 -5.60
CA ILE A 319 0.25 34.72 -6.62
C ILE A 319 1.06 35.84 -5.96
N ALA A 320 0.49 36.54 -4.97
CA ALA A 320 1.19 37.58 -4.22
C ALA A 320 2.38 37.02 -3.41
N ILE A 321 2.26 35.86 -2.76
CA ILE A 321 3.34 35.18 -2.02
C ILE A 321 4.43 34.72 -2.97
N ILE A 322 4.09 34.07 -4.09
CA ILE A 322 5.06 33.65 -5.11
C ILE A 322 5.79 34.88 -5.69
N SER A 323 5.12 36.02 -5.82
CA SER A 323 5.72 37.28 -6.29
C SER A 323 6.55 38.01 -5.23
N ALA A 324 6.17 37.92 -3.94
CA ALA A 324 6.83 38.58 -2.81
C ALA A 324 8.06 37.82 -2.29
N GLU A 325 8.14 36.50 -2.48
CA GLU A 325 9.29 35.64 -2.15
C GLU A 325 10.46 35.82 -3.15
N SER A 326 10.57 37.03 -3.73
CA SER A 326 11.61 37.52 -4.63
C SER A 326 12.73 38.28 -3.92
N ARG A 327 12.66 38.47 -2.58
CA ARG A 327 13.65 39.28 -1.82
C ARG A 327 14.48 38.54 -0.77
N GLY A 328 14.35 37.23 -0.61
CA GLY A 328 15.12 36.54 0.43
C GLY A 328 15.22 35.05 0.22
N THR A 329 16.46 34.60 0.07
CA THR A 329 16.99 33.22 0.13
C THR A 329 16.14 32.25 0.95
N SER A 330 15.17 31.62 0.30
CA SER A 330 14.19 30.75 0.95
C SER A 330 14.70 29.31 1.02
N THR A 331 14.40 28.68 2.15
CA THR A 331 14.72 27.34 2.68
C THR A 331 14.87 26.22 1.63
N PHE A 332 14.17 26.29 0.50
CA PHE A 332 14.34 25.40 -0.66
C PHE A 332 15.78 25.34 -1.18
N MET A 333 16.49 26.47 -1.29
CA MET A 333 17.91 26.53 -1.67
C MET A 333 18.82 25.76 -0.68
N ARG A 334 18.50 25.81 0.62
CA ARG A 334 19.24 25.11 1.67
C ARG A 334 18.96 23.60 1.63
N CYS A 335 17.71 23.20 1.40
CA CYS A 335 17.32 21.80 1.21
C CYS A 335 17.95 21.19 -0.06
N LEU A 336 17.98 21.93 -1.18
CA LEU A 336 18.67 21.54 -2.42
C LEU A 336 20.17 21.31 -2.21
N GLN A 337 20.84 22.22 -1.49
CA GLN A 337 22.26 22.07 -1.14
C GLN A 337 22.53 20.92 -0.15
N LEU A 338 21.55 20.52 0.66
CA LEU A 338 21.65 19.40 1.59
C LEU A 338 21.35 18.06 0.90
N LEU A 339 20.32 17.99 0.07
CA LEU A 339 20.00 16.82 -0.75
C LEU A 339 21.11 16.54 -1.75
N GLY A 340 21.69 17.55 -2.38
CA GLY A 340 22.88 17.42 -3.24
C GLY A 340 24.18 17.02 -2.51
N ARG A 341 24.20 17.09 -1.16
CA ARG A 341 25.28 16.56 -0.32
C ARG A 341 24.97 15.14 0.18
N TYR A 342 23.71 14.84 0.47
CA TYR A 342 23.25 13.53 0.91
C TYR A 342 23.30 12.49 -0.21
N THR A 343 22.92 12.87 -1.44
CA THR A 343 23.06 12.01 -2.62
C THR A 343 24.53 11.70 -2.94
N ARG A 344 25.43 12.67 -2.78
CA ARG A 344 26.89 12.42 -2.86
C ARG A 344 27.35 11.44 -1.78
N SER A 345 26.87 11.56 -0.54
CA SER A 345 27.22 10.63 0.55
C SER A 345 26.70 9.20 0.33
N LEU A 346 25.62 9.01 -0.42
CA LEU A 346 25.09 7.68 -0.79
C LEU A 346 25.87 7.06 -1.96
N VAL A 347 26.33 7.88 -2.91
CA VAL A 347 27.19 7.43 -4.02
C VAL A 347 28.59 7.01 -3.55
N TRP A 348 29.14 7.66 -2.52
CA TRP A 348 30.48 7.30 -1.96
C TRP A 348 30.48 6.12 -0.97
N ASN A 349 29.33 5.55 -0.62
CA ASN A 349 29.26 4.34 0.22
C ASN A 349 28.99 3.05 -0.59
N LEU A 350 29.12 3.13 -1.91
CA LEU A 350 28.89 2.04 -2.87
C LEU A 350 30.12 1.71 -3.74
N GLU A 351 31.31 2.22 -3.41
CA GLU A 351 32.59 1.71 -3.94
C GLU A 351 33.25 0.70 -3.00
#